data_AF-A0A443SRV0-F1
#
_entry.id   AF-A0A443SRV0-F1
#
_cell.length_a   1.000
_cell.length_b   1.000
_cell.length_c   1.000
_cell.angle_alpha   90.00
_cell.angle_beta   90.00
_cell.angle_gamma   90.00
#
_symmetry.space_group_name_H-M   'P 1'
#
loop_
_entity.id
_entity.type
_entity.pdbx_description
1 polymer ?
#
loop_
_entity_poly.entity_id
_entity_poly.type
_entity_poly.pdbx_seq_one_letter_code
_entity_poly.pdbx_strand_id
1 'polypeptide(L)'
;MVDYLQSIREAIPWIVSNYRYNNEATQRSKEVLHNLIVSLGEKQFSIQRLYLQYYMCQLMGHQDNEEAAEFFTTLFPLPLKKSIANFISQLLSLSISLNNKQILTACTLYIEKEQVKLNEDEISELPLTLAESSPTFAAALIGKGYFNTTSSKCSLYYPQLLANWLSSLAESSVENITFNGQSLIRYALLGPGQDSSELHFAILSSIQRKQLQPLSNQLVIDIATQLSQKGDIQLIEKFSQILVVGAQNSLCNTLVNSNQMKNTLKSLFANNALINAIDSLKSEK
;
A
#
# COMPACT_ATOMS: atom_id res chain seq x y z
N MET A 1 -0.94 43.52 -4.79
CA MET A 1 -1.53 42.18 -4.57
C MET A 1 -0.59 41.19 -5.23
N VAL A 2 -0.04 40.23 -4.50
CA VAL A 2 0.86 39.22 -5.10
C VAL A 2 0.03 38.38 -6.07
N ASP A 3 0.44 38.33 -7.34
CA ASP A 3 -0.14 37.38 -8.28
C ASP A 3 0.46 36.00 -8.02
N TYR A 4 -0.26 35.23 -7.21
CA TYR A 4 0.15 33.88 -6.82
C TYR A 4 0.18 32.92 -8.02
N LEU A 5 -0.59 33.14 -9.09
CA LEU A 5 -0.52 32.30 -10.29
C LEU A 5 0.78 32.53 -11.04
N GLN A 6 1.19 33.80 -11.19
CA GLN A 6 2.49 34.14 -11.75
C GLN A 6 3.63 33.59 -10.89
N SER A 7 3.51 33.72 -9.56
CA SER A 7 4.50 33.18 -8.62
C SER A 7 4.67 31.66 -8.76
N ILE A 8 3.57 30.91 -8.95
CA ILE A 8 3.62 29.46 -9.21
C ILE A 8 4.31 29.16 -10.54
N ARG A 9 3.95 29.88 -11.60
CA ARG A 9 4.51 29.68 -12.96
C ARG A 9 6.02 29.93 -13.04
N GLU A 10 6.53 30.84 -12.22
CA GLU A 10 7.97 31.13 -12.17
C GLU A 10 8.71 30.18 -11.21
N ALA A 11 8.15 29.93 -10.03
CA ALA A 11 8.84 29.18 -8.98
C ALA A 11 9.01 27.69 -9.32
N ILE A 12 7.97 27.04 -9.85
CA ILE A 12 7.99 25.58 -10.02
C ILE A 12 8.99 25.11 -11.09
N PRO A 13 9.06 25.70 -12.30
CA PRO A 13 10.09 25.33 -13.28
C PRO A 13 11.51 25.56 -12.76
N TRP A 14 11.71 26.64 -12.01
CA TRP A 14 13.00 26.91 -11.37
C TRP A 14 13.34 25.82 -10.34
N ILE A 15 12.40 25.44 -9.46
CA ILE A 15 12.59 24.37 -8.48
C ILE A 15 12.98 23.06 -9.18
N VAL A 16 12.22 22.65 -10.19
CA VAL A 16 12.47 21.41 -10.95
C VAL A 16 13.84 21.43 -11.61
N SER A 17 14.30 22.58 -12.12
CA SER A 17 15.60 22.69 -12.77
C SER A 17 16.78 22.73 -11.79
N ASN A 18 16.54 23.02 -10.50
CA ASN A 18 17.61 23.35 -9.54
C ASN A 18 17.67 22.44 -8.31
N TYR A 19 16.65 21.64 -8.01
CA TYR A 19 16.59 20.87 -6.76
C TYR A 19 17.70 19.81 -6.58
N ARG A 20 18.42 19.45 -7.65
CA ARG A 20 19.59 18.54 -7.61
C ARG A 20 20.90 19.20 -7.98
N TYR A 21 20.92 20.51 -8.25
CA TYR A 21 22.11 21.16 -8.82
C TYR A 21 23.28 21.20 -7.83
N ASN A 22 23.01 21.63 -6.60
CA ASN A 22 23.95 21.60 -5.47
C ASN A 22 23.18 21.79 -4.15
N ASN A 23 23.86 21.63 -3.01
CA ASN A 23 23.22 21.73 -1.69
C ASN A 23 22.49 23.06 -1.44
N GLU A 24 23.06 24.19 -1.87
CA GLU A 24 22.46 25.51 -1.69
C GLU A 24 21.19 25.68 -2.53
N ALA A 25 21.24 25.26 -3.79
CA ALA A 25 20.10 25.28 -4.70
C ALA A 25 18.99 24.34 -4.23
N THR A 26 19.32 23.14 -3.76
CA THR A 26 18.37 22.20 -3.16
C THR A 26 17.69 22.80 -1.94
N GLN A 27 18.46 23.42 -1.05
CA GLN A 27 17.92 24.07 0.15
C GLN A 27 17.00 25.23 -0.20
N ARG A 28 17.40 26.07 -1.15
CA ARG A 28 16.56 27.16 -1.65
C ARG A 28 15.28 26.66 -2.33
N SER A 29 15.36 25.58 -3.12
CA SER A 29 14.18 24.93 -3.71
C SER A 29 13.19 24.45 -2.65
N LYS A 30 13.68 23.83 -1.57
CA LYS A 30 12.84 23.44 -0.43
C LYS A 30 12.15 24.63 0.21
N GLU A 31 12.89 25.70 0.46
CA GLU A 31 12.37 26.91 1.10
C GLU A 31 11.31 27.61 0.25
N VAL A 32 11.58 27.80 -1.05
CA VAL A 32 10.64 28.41 -1.99
C VAL A 32 9.36 27.58 -2.06
N LEU A 33 9.48 26.25 -2.22
CA LEU A 33 8.32 25.36 -2.32
C LEU A 33 7.50 25.33 -1.02
N HIS A 34 8.18 25.23 0.12
CA HIS A 34 7.53 25.23 1.43
C HIS A 34 6.78 26.54 1.68
N ASN A 35 7.41 27.68 1.40
CA ASN A 35 6.78 28.99 1.58
C ASN A 35 5.58 29.16 0.65
N LEU A 36 5.66 28.68 -0.58
CA LEU A 36 4.56 28.68 -1.52
C LEU A 36 3.38 27.84 -1.00
N ILE A 37 3.62 26.60 -0.56
CA ILE A 37 2.59 25.71 -0.01
C ILE A 37 1.93 26.34 1.24
N VAL A 38 2.73 26.90 2.15
CA VAL A 38 2.21 27.52 3.38
C VAL A 38 1.37 28.76 3.07
N SER A 39 1.84 29.62 2.16
CA SER A 39 1.11 30.84 1.78
C SER A 39 -0.24 30.53 1.13
N LEU A 40 -0.31 29.43 0.36
CA LEU A 40 -1.54 28.95 -0.27
C LEU A 40 -2.42 28.09 0.67
N GLY A 41 -2.07 27.99 1.95
CA GLY A 41 -2.82 27.21 2.94
C GLY A 41 -4.20 27.79 3.27
N GLU A 42 -4.37 29.10 3.16
CA GLU A 42 -5.61 29.80 3.50
C GLU A 42 -6.76 29.45 2.53
N LYS A 43 -8.01 29.45 3.04
CA LYS A 43 -9.20 29.06 2.25
C LYS A 43 -9.39 29.93 1.00
N GLN A 44 -9.04 31.21 1.08
CA GLN A 44 -9.17 32.16 -0.03
C GLN A 44 -8.27 31.85 -1.23
N PHE A 45 -7.21 31.06 -1.05
CA PHE A 45 -6.27 30.67 -2.11
C PHE A 45 -6.53 29.25 -2.66
N SER A 46 -7.77 28.74 -2.52
CA SER A 46 -8.13 27.39 -2.95
C SER A 46 -7.85 27.14 -4.44
N ILE A 47 -8.14 28.11 -5.31
CA ILE A 47 -7.90 28.01 -6.76
C ILE A 47 -6.40 27.95 -7.06
N GLN A 48 -5.59 28.80 -6.42
CA GLN A 48 -4.15 28.84 -6.63
C GLN A 48 -3.47 27.59 -6.09
N ARG A 49 -3.95 27.06 -4.97
CA ARG A 49 -3.49 25.77 -4.44
C ARG A 49 -3.83 24.61 -5.38
N LEU A 50 -5.05 24.57 -5.91
CA LEU A 50 -5.45 23.58 -6.91
C LEU A 50 -4.60 23.71 -8.18
N TYR A 51 -4.31 24.94 -8.61
CA TYR A 51 -3.43 25.21 -9.74
C TYR A 51 -2.01 24.70 -9.50
N LEU A 52 -1.43 24.93 -8.32
CA LEU A 52 -0.13 24.38 -7.93
C LEU A 52 -0.14 22.85 -7.99
N GLN A 53 -1.16 22.20 -7.42
CA GLN A 53 -1.29 20.74 -7.43
C GLN A 53 -1.41 20.19 -8.85
N TYR A 54 -2.29 20.77 -9.66
CA TYR A 54 -2.48 20.39 -11.05
C TYR A 54 -1.20 20.59 -11.86
N TYR A 55 -0.49 21.69 -11.64
CA TYR A 55 0.76 21.97 -12.34
C TYR A 55 1.87 20.98 -11.96
N MET A 56 1.95 20.58 -10.68
CA MET A 56 2.83 19.48 -10.26
C MET A 56 2.46 18.17 -10.94
N CYS A 57 1.17 17.83 -11.05
CA CYS A 57 0.72 16.65 -11.81
C CYS A 57 1.17 16.71 -13.28
N GLN A 58 0.99 17.85 -13.96
CA GLN A 58 1.43 18.01 -15.34
C GLN A 58 2.94 17.79 -15.48
N LEU A 59 3.74 18.42 -14.63
CA LEU A 59 5.19 18.32 -14.70
C LEU A 59 5.70 16.91 -14.41
N MET A 60 5.23 16.30 -13.32
CA MET A 60 5.65 14.94 -12.94
C MET A 60 5.14 13.89 -13.91
N GLY A 61 4.00 14.12 -14.58
CA GLY A 61 3.49 13.23 -15.62
C GLY A 61 4.43 13.06 -16.83
N HIS A 62 5.38 13.98 -17.01
CA HIS A 62 6.42 13.90 -18.05
C HIS A 62 7.74 13.30 -17.57
N GLN A 63 7.90 13.05 -16.27
CA GLN A 63 9.10 12.44 -15.71
C GLN A 63 8.96 10.91 -15.69
N ASP A 64 10.08 10.21 -15.51
CA ASP A 64 10.02 8.80 -15.13
C ASP A 64 9.71 8.62 -13.62
N ASN A 65 9.51 7.37 -13.20
CA ASN A 65 9.14 7.05 -11.82
C ASN A 65 10.26 7.36 -10.82
N GLU A 66 11.53 7.13 -11.20
CA GLU A 66 12.68 7.34 -10.32
C GLU A 66 12.91 8.84 -10.11
N GLU A 67 12.79 9.62 -11.18
CA GLU A 67 12.91 11.06 -11.15
C GLU A 67 11.85 11.71 -10.26
N ALA A 68 10.59 11.26 -10.39
CA ALA A 68 9.50 11.72 -9.53
C ALA A 68 9.73 11.30 -8.07
N ALA A 69 10.14 10.07 -7.80
CA ALA A 69 10.44 9.61 -6.44
C ALA A 69 11.56 10.43 -5.79
N GLU A 70 12.64 10.71 -6.53
CA GLU A 70 13.75 11.53 -6.05
C GLU A 70 13.35 13.00 -5.87
N PHE A 71 12.50 13.56 -6.74
CA PHE A 71 11.93 14.90 -6.55
C PHE A 71 11.20 15.01 -5.22
N PHE A 72 10.29 14.08 -4.94
CA PHE A 72 9.49 14.10 -3.72
C PHE A 72 10.34 13.84 -2.49
N THR A 73 11.19 12.80 -2.49
CA THR A 73 12.03 12.47 -1.33
C THR A 73 13.06 13.57 -1.02
N THR A 74 13.55 14.26 -2.05
CA THR A 74 14.46 15.40 -1.88
C THR A 74 13.72 16.59 -1.29
N LEU A 75 12.58 16.99 -1.85
CA LEU A 75 11.90 18.25 -1.48
C LEU A 75 10.93 18.12 -0.29
N PHE A 76 10.43 16.92 -0.03
CA PHE A 76 9.52 16.61 1.07
C PHE A 76 10.09 15.47 1.95
N PRO A 77 11.27 15.65 2.55
CA PRO A 77 11.89 14.60 3.34
C PRO A 77 11.03 14.26 4.57
N LEU A 78 11.04 12.99 4.94
CA LEU A 78 10.40 12.51 6.16
C LEU A 78 11.14 13.01 7.42
N PRO A 79 10.43 13.29 8.54
CA PRO A 79 8.98 13.31 8.70
C PRO A 79 8.33 14.57 8.11
N LEU A 80 7.08 14.46 7.68
CA LEU A 80 6.36 15.59 7.08
C LEU A 80 5.82 16.56 8.13
N LYS A 81 6.00 17.86 7.89
CA LYS A 81 5.27 18.90 8.64
C LYS A 81 3.78 18.86 8.30
N LYS A 82 2.90 19.23 9.23
CA LYS A 82 1.43 19.18 9.07
C LYS A 82 0.92 19.87 7.78
N SER A 83 1.43 21.05 7.45
CA SER A 83 1.06 21.78 6.23
C SER A 83 1.44 21.01 4.95
N ILE A 84 2.61 20.40 4.95
CA ILE A 84 3.11 19.59 3.82
C ILE A 84 2.35 18.28 3.72
N ALA A 85 2.09 17.59 4.84
CA ALA A 85 1.27 16.38 4.85
C ALA A 85 -0.13 16.65 4.28
N ASN A 86 -0.77 17.76 4.66
CA ASN A 86 -2.06 18.16 4.09
C ASN A 86 -1.96 18.44 2.58
N PHE A 87 -0.90 19.11 2.13
CA PHE A 87 -0.67 19.38 0.72
C PHE A 87 -0.47 18.09 -0.09
N ILE A 88 0.37 17.17 0.40
CA ILE A 88 0.61 15.87 -0.23
C ILE A 88 -0.66 15.03 -0.26
N SER A 89 -1.47 15.06 0.80
CA SER A 89 -2.77 14.38 0.82
C SER A 89 -3.68 14.88 -0.31
N GLN A 90 -3.83 16.19 -0.47
CA GLN A 90 -4.65 16.76 -1.54
C GLN A 90 -4.08 16.51 -2.95
N LEU A 91 -2.75 16.56 -3.07
CA LEU A 91 -2.06 16.22 -4.31
C LEU A 91 -2.27 14.76 -4.67
N LEU A 92 -2.31 13.87 -3.67
CA LEU A 92 -2.59 12.45 -3.84
C LEU A 92 -4.02 12.22 -4.31
N SER A 93 -5.03 12.88 -3.71
CA SER A 93 -6.42 12.80 -4.20
C SER A 93 -6.52 13.20 -5.67
N LEU A 94 -5.93 14.34 -6.03
CA LEU A 94 -5.93 14.80 -7.43
C LEU A 94 -5.21 13.82 -8.36
N SER A 95 -4.09 13.25 -7.89
CA SER A 95 -3.31 12.28 -8.67
C SER A 95 -4.07 10.97 -8.90
N ILE A 96 -4.91 10.55 -7.95
CA ILE A 96 -5.83 9.42 -8.13
C ILE A 96 -6.82 9.75 -9.24
N SER A 97 -7.50 10.89 -9.16
CA SER A 97 -8.50 11.30 -10.16
C SER A 97 -7.90 11.49 -11.56
N LEU A 98 -6.63 11.90 -11.65
CA LEU A 98 -5.91 12.07 -12.92
C LEU A 98 -5.11 10.83 -13.37
N ASN A 99 -5.12 9.74 -12.59
CA ASN A 99 -4.29 8.55 -12.80
C ASN A 99 -2.79 8.89 -13.04
N ASN A 100 -2.26 9.82 -12.25
CA ASN A 100 -0.87 10.27 -12.36
C ASN A 100 0.09 9.28 -11.70
N LYS A 101 0.51 8.27 -12.46
CA LYS A 101 1.40 7.18 -12.03
C LYS A 101 2.64 7.65 -11.26
N GLN A 102 3.28 8.72 -11.72
CA GLN A 102 4.56 9.19 -11.18
C GLN A 102 4.39 9.71 -9.76
N ILE A 103 3.37 10.56 -9.53
CA ILE A 103 3.09 11.07 -8.19
C ILE A 103 2.57 9.96 -7.28
N LEU A 104 1.72 9.05 -7.77
CA LEU A 104 1.25 7.91 -6.98
C LEU A 104 2.43 7.05 -6.52
N THR A 105 3.35 6.74 -7.43
CA THR A 105 4.58 5.99 -7.12
C THR A 105 5.43 6.73 -6.09
N ALA A 106 5.73 8.01 -6.32
CA ALA A 106 6.54 8.84 -5.42
C ALA A 106 5.93 8.98 -4.01
N CYS A 107 4.59 9.04 -3.94
CA CYS A 107 3.87 9.18 -2.68
C CYS A 107 3.75 7.88 -1.88
N THR A 108 4.11 6.73 -2.46
CA THR A 108 4.06 5.42 -1.79
C THR A 108 4.76 5.44 -0.44
N LEU A 109 5.95 6.04 -0.38
CA LEU A 109 6.73 6.15 0.85
C LEU A 109 5.97 6.85 1.99
N TYR A 110 5.17 7.88 1.68
CA TYR A 110 4.41 8.61 2.70
C TYR A 110 3.23 7.80 3.26
N ILE A 111 2.61 6.96 2.41
CA ILE A 111 1.59 6.00 2.82
C ILE A 111 2.20 4.90 3.70
N GLU A 112 3.33 4.33 3.28
CA GLU A 112 4.01 3.28 4.03
C GLU A 112 4.47 3.75 5.42
N LYS A 113 4.90 5.01 5.52
CA LYS A 113 5.32 5.65 6.78
C LYS A 113 4.18 6.33 7.53
N GLU A 114 2.93 6.15 7.07
CA GLU A 114 1.71 6.68 7.69
C GLU A 114 1.73 8.19 7.93
N GLN A 115 2.50 8.92 7.14
CA GLN A 115 2.55 10.39 7.20
C GLN A 115 1.34 11.00 6.48
N VAL A 116 0.78 10.26 5.52
CA VAL A 116 -0.43 10.60 4.79
C VAL A 116 -1.38 9.40 4.89
N LYS A 117 -2.68 9.68 5.03
CA LYS A 117 -3.74 8.67 5.06
C LYS A 117 -4.80 9.04 4.04
N LEU A 118 -5.23 8.05 3.27
CA LEU A 118 -6.41 8.20 2.42
C LEU A 118 -7.68 8.13 3.26
N ASN A 119 -8.66 8.97 2.94
CA ASN A 119 -10.01 8.93 3.48
C ASN A 119 -10.92 8.01 2.64
N GLU A 120 -12.13 7.70 3.13
CA GLU A 120 -13.04 6.77 2.43
C GLU A 120 -13.40 7.21 1.01
N ASP A 121 -13.60 8.51 0.79
CA ASP A 121 -13.96 9.06 -0.52
C ASP A 121 -12.81 8.83 -1.51
N GLU A 122 -11.57 9.16 -1.13
CA GLU A 122 -10.38 8.94 -1.95
C GLU A 122 -10.18 7.45 -2.29
N ILE A 123 -10.42 6.55 -1.33
CA ILE A 123 -10.29 5.11 -1.55
C ILE A 123 -11.38 4.61 -2.51
N SER A 124 -12.59 5.17 -2.43
CA SER A 124 -13.70 4.81 -3.33
C SER A 124 -13.47 5.22 -4.79
N GLU A 125 -12.65 6.26 -5.01
CA GLU A 125 -12.29 6.78 -6.34
C GLU A 125 -11.05 6.10 -6.95
N LEU A 126 -10.45 5.12 -6.27
CA LEU A 126 -9.26 4.45 -6.79
C LEU A 126 -9.57 3.72 -8.11
N PRO A 127 -8.74 3.91 -9.15
CA PRO A 127 -9.00 3.32 -10.45
C PRO A 127 -8.87 1.80 -10.40
N LEU A 128 -9.72 1.09 -11.14
CA LEU A 128 -9.68 -0.38 -11.21
C LEU A 128 -8.32 -0.88 -11.74
N THR A 129 -7.70 -0.13 -12.65
CA THR A 129 -6.41 -0.41 -13.27
C THR A 129 -5.20 0.06 -12.44
N LEU A 130 -5.39 0.48 -11.18
CA LEU A 130 -4.30 1.05 -10.36
C LEU A 130 -3.11 0.09 -10.22
N ALA A 131 -3.36 -1.20 -10.05
CA ALA A 131 -2.29 -2.19 -9.93
C ALA A 131 -1.50 -2.38 -11.23
N GLU A 132 -2.06 -2.01 -12.38
CA GLU A 132 -1.36 -2.01 -13.67
C GLU A 132 -0.60 -0.68 -13.88
N SER A 133 -1.22 0.45 -13.54
CA SER A 133 -0.65 1.77 -13.79
C SER A 133 0.41 2.18 -12.75
N SER A 134 0.20 1.80 -11.48
CA SER A 134 0.98 2.22 -10.32
C SER A 134 1.15 1.04 -9.33
N PRO A 135 1.88 -0.02 -9.73
CA PRO A 135 1.88 -1.29 -9.01
C PRO A 135 2.47 -1.17 -7.60
N THR A 136 3.55 -0.41 -7.41
CA THR A 136 4.13 -0.12 -6.09
C THR A 136 3.16 0.60 -5.15
N PHE A 137 2.37 1.55 -5.67
CA PHE A 137 1.36 2.25 -4.87
C PHE A 137 0.21 1.31 -4.46
N ALA A 138 -0.30 0.50 -5.40
CA ALA A 138 -1.33 -0.51 -5.10
C ALA A 138 -0.86 -1.51 -4.03
N ALA A 139 0.39 -1.98 -4.14
CA ALA A 139 0.99 -2.87 -3.16
C ALA A 139 1.09 -2.25 -1.76
N ALA A 140 1.40 -0.95 -1.67
CA ALA A 140 1.41 -0.22 -0.40
C ALA A 140 0.00 -0.08 0.21
N LEU A 141 -1.03 0.18 -0.62
CA LEU A 141 -2.41 0.21 -0.15
C LEU A 141 -2.86 -1.16 0.39
N ILE A 142 -2.49 -2.24 -0.31
CA ILE A 142 -2.75 -3.60 0.15
C ILE A 142 -2.02 -3.86 1.47
N GLY A 143 -0.73 -3.49 1.52
CA GLY A 143 0.13 -3.66 2.68
C GLY A 143 -0.37 -2.96 3.94
N LYS A 144 -0.98 -1.79 3.77
CA LYS A 144 -1.60 -1.02 4.85
C LYS A 144 -3.03 -1.44 5.17
N GLY A 145 -3.65 -2.28 4.35
CA GLY A 145 -4.99 -2.80 4.61
C GLY A 145 -6.08 -1.74 4.50
N TYR A 146 -5.98 -0.79 3.56
CA TYR A 146 -6.98 0.27 3.39
C TYR A 146 -8.40 -0.26 3.11
N PHE A 147 -8.52 -1.45 2.50
CA PHE A 147 -9.79 -2.14 2.31
C PHE A 147 -10.47 -2.58 3.62
N ASN A 148 -9.74 -2.68 4.73
CA ASN A 148 -10.30 -3.00 6.05
C ASN A 148 -10.89 -1.78 6.75
N THR A 149 -10.52 -0.57 6.32
CA THR A 149 -10.87 0.68 7.01
C THR A 149 -12.11 1.36 6.45
N THR A 150 -12.64 0.91 5.32
CA THR A 150 -13.72 1.58 4.60
C THR A 150 -15.09 0.95 4.87
N SER A 151 -16.12 1.80 4.94
CA SER A 151 -17.52 1.39 4.82
C SER A 151 -17.79 0.58 3.54
N SER A 152 -18.88 -0.18 3.50
CA SER A 152 -19.26 -1.11 2.42
C SER A 152 -19.51 -0.48 1.04
N LYS A 153 -19.20 0.81 0.87
CA LYS A 153 -19.38 1.59 -0.36
C LYS A 153 -18.13 1.64 -1.24
N CYS A 154 -16.98 1.19 -0.76
CA CYS A 154 -15.71 1.32 -1.45
C CYS A 154 -15.49 0.21 -2.50
N SER A 155 -14.92 0.55 -3.67
CA SER A 155 -14.57 -0.45 -4.70
C SER A 155 -13.53 -1.46 -4.20
N LEU A 156 -12.63 -1.05 -3.30
CA LEU A 156 -11.66 -1.94 -2.64
C LEU A 156 -12.26 -2.84 -1.57
N TYR A 157 -13.51 -2.61 -1.19
CA TYR A 157 -14.28 -3.57 -0.40
C TYR A 157 -14.73 -4.77 -1.26
N TYR A 158 -14.58 -4.75 -2.59
CA TYR A 158 -14.93 -5.90 -3.42
C TYR A 158 -13.76 -6.90 -3.47
N PRO A 159 -13.95 -8.15 -3.01
CA PRO A 159 -12.92 -9.18 -3.08
C PRO A 159 -12.36 -9.40 -4.49
N GLN A 160 -13.22 -9.23 -5.51
CA GLN A 160 -12.83 -9.34 -6.92
C GLN A 160 -11.80 -8.28 -7.33
N LEU A 161 -11.92 -7.04 -6.84
CA LEU A 161 -10.96 -6.00 -7.17
C LEU A 161 -9.58 -6.34 -6.62
N LEU A 162 -9.52 -6.80 -5.37
CA LEU A 162 -8.26 -7.24 -4.75
C LEU A 162 -7.68 -8.46 -5.47
N ALA A 163 -8.50 -9.43 -5.88
CA ALA A 163 -8.04 -10.57 -6.67
C ALA A 163 -7.43 -10.13 -8.02
N ASN A 164 -8.07 -9.18 -8.71
CA ASN A 164 -7.55 -8.61 -9.95
C ASN A 164 -6.23 -7.88 -9.71
N TRP A 165 -6.16 -7.04 -8.68
CA TRP A 165 -4.94 -6.31 -8.34
C TRP A 165 -3.77 -7.25 -8.03
N LEU A 166 -3.99 -8.30 -7.24
CA LEU A 166 -2.96 -9.31 -6.95
C LEU A 166 -2.47 -10.01 -8.23
N SER A 167 -3.39 -10.28 -9.17
CA SER A 167 -3.06 -10.86 -10.47
C SER A 167 -2.22 -9.90 -11.32
N SER A 168 -2.62 -8.63 -11.43
CA SER A 168 -1.85 -7.60 -12.15
C SER A 168 -0.46 -7.39 -11.54
N LEU A 169 -0.35 -7.37 -10.21
CA LEU A 169 0.94 -7.28 -9.52
C LEU A 169 1.83 -8.50 -9.82
N ALA A 170 1.25 -9.68 -10.01
CA ALA A 170 1.99 -10.89 -10.38
C ALA A 170 2.48 -10.91 -11.83
N GLU A 171 1.83 -10.16 -12.72
CA GLU A 171 2.20 -10.01 -14.13
C GLU A 171 3.19 -8.85 -14.38
N SER A 172 3.33 -7.94 -13.41
CA SER A 172 4.30 -6.85 -13.48
C SER A 172 5.71 -7.39 -13.60
N SER A 173 6.29 -7.28 -14.80
CA SER A 173 7.65 -7.73 -15.14
C SER A 173 8.74 -6.75 -14.69
N VAL A 174 8.35 -5.57 -14.22
CA VAL A 174 9.24 -4.42 -14.05
C VAL A 174 9.78 -4.32 -12.61
N GLU A 175 9.07 -4.87 -11.63
CA GLU A 175 9.43 -4.73 -10.22
C GLU A 175 9.18 -6.06 -9.46
N ASN A 176 10.19 -6.54 -8.72
CA ASN A 176 10.00 -7.60 -7.73
C ASN A 176 9.24 -7.02 -6.53
N ILE A 177 7.95 -6.80 -6.71
CA ILE A 177 7.11 -6.14 -5.71
C ILE A 177 6.86 -7.11 -4.56
N THR A 178 7.21 -6.64 -3.36
CA THR A 178 6.88 -7.33 -2.11
C THR A 178 6.10 -6.42 -1.18
N PHE A 179 5.09 -6.96 -0.50
CA PHE A 179 4.23 -6.18 0.39
C PHE A 179 3.78 -7.00 1.61
N ASN A 180 3.29 -6.29 2.63
CA ASN A 180 2.80 -6.92 3.85
C ASN A 180 1.40 -7.55 3.64
N GLY A 181 1.32 -8.86 3.50
CA GLY A 181 0.06 -9.58 3.23
C GLY A 181 -0.87 -9.78 4.44
N GLN A 182 -0.49 -9.33 5.64
CA GLN A 182 -1.18 -9.70 6.88
C GLN A 182 -2.63 -9.20 6.91
N SER A 183 -2.85 -7.94 6.55
CA SER A 183 -4.18 -7.33 6.47
C SER A 183 -5.07 -8.00 5.41
N LEU A 184 -4.47 -8.42 4.30
CA LEU A 184 -5.14 -9.09 3.18
C LEU A 184 -5.63 -10.48 3.57
N ILE A 185 -4.78 -11.27 4.22
CA ILE A 185 -5.14 -12.59 4.73
C ILE A 185 -6.26 -12.48 5.77
N ARG A 186 -6.18 -11.50 6.67
CA ARG A 186 -7.24 -11.26 7.66
C ARG A 186 -8.57 -10.93 6.98
N TYR A 187 -8.56 -10.08 5.97
CA TYR A 187 -9.75 -9.72 5.19
C TYR A 187 -10.36 -10.91 4.46
N ALA A 188 -9.52 -11.75 3.84
CA ALA A 188 -9.95 -12.92 3.09
C ALA A 188 -10.46 -14.07 3.96
N LEU A 189 -10.15 -14.11 5.27
CA LEU A 189 -10.57 -15.19 6.16
C LEU A 189 -11.60 -14.78 7.20
N LEU A 190 -11.54 -13.54 7.68
CA LEU A 190 -12.35 -13.08 8.81
C LEU A 190 -13.25 -11.89 8.45
N GLY A 191 -13.06 -11.32 7.25
CA GLY A 191 -13.76 -10.16 6.77
C GLY A 191 -14.66 -10.45 5.56
N PRO A 192 -15.01 -9.40 4.81
CA PRO A 192 -15.90 -9.47 3.65
C PRO A 192 -15.38 -10.35 2.49
N GLY A 193 -14.08 -10.69 2.49
CA GLY A 193 -13.46 -11.56 1.51
C GLY A 193 -13.67 -13.06 1.73
N GLN A 194 -14.28 -13.48 2.84
CA GLN A 194 -14.35 -14.89 3.25
C GLN A 194 -14.96 -15.84 2.20
N ASP A 195 -15.91 -15.35 1.41
CA ASP A 195 -16.64 -16.16 0.43
C ASP A 195 -16.00 -16.14 -0.98
N SER A 196 -14.99 -15.29 -1.21
CA SER A 196 -14.33 -15.22 -2.53
C SER A 196 -13.26 -16.29 -2.66
N SER A 197 -13.46 -17.19 -3.61
CA SER A 197 -12.46 -18.21 -3.97
C SER A 197 -11.36 -17.59 -4.83
N GLU A 198 -11.68 -16.62 -5.69
CA GLU A 198 -10.69 -15.92 -6.52
C GLU A 198 -9.65 -15.22 -5.65
N LEU A 199 -10.09 -14.51 -4.62
CA LEU A 199 -9.19 -13.82 -3.70
C LEU A 199 -8.26 -14.78 -2.96
N HIS A 200 -8.80 -15.93 -2.51
CA HIS A 200 -8.00 -16.97 -1.87
C HIS A 200 -6.93 -17.52 -2.81
N PHE A 201 -7.28 -17.87 -4.05
CA PHE A 201 -6.32 -18.37 -5.04
C PHE A 201 -5.28 -17.32 -5.43
N ALA A 202 -5.68 -16.05 -5.52
CA ALA A 202 -4.76 -14.95 -5.77
C ALA A 202 -3.74 -14.81 -4.62
N ILE A 203 -4.17 -14.92 -3.36
CA ILE A 203 -3.27 -14.93 -2.20
C ILE A 203 -2.27 -16.09 -2.26
N LEU A 204 -2.74 -17.31 -2.53
CA LEU A 204 -1.86 -18.48 -2.68
C LEU A 204 -0.84 -18.28 -3.81
N SER A 205 -1.26 -17.70 -4.92
CA SER A 205 -0.39 -17.40 -6.06
C SER A 205 0.67 -16.35 -5.70
N SER A 206 0.28 -15.28 -5.00
CA SER A 206 1.23 -14.27 -4.51
C SER A 206 2.25 -14.84 -3.51
N ILE A 207 1.85 -15.80 -2.68
CA ILE A 207 2.76 -16.54 -1.79
C ILE A 207 3.79 -17.33 -2.59
N GLN A 208 3.34 -18.11 -3.58
CA GLN A 208 4.22 -18.92 -4.44
C GLN A 208 5.22 -18.06 -5.22
N ARG A 209 4.78 -16.86 -5.63
CA ARG A 209 5.63 -15.87 -6.30
C ARG A 209 6.50 -15.05 -5.33
N LYS A 210 6.47 -15.34 -4.02
CA LYS A 210 7.23 -14.64 -2.97
C LYS A 210 6.96 -13.13 -2.91
N GLN A 211 5.74 -12.71 -3.24
CA GLN A 211 5.33 -11.29 -3.21
C GLN A 211 4.88 -10.84 -1.82
N LEU A 212 4.64 -11.76 -0.90
CA LEU A 212 4.30 -11.43 0.48
C LEU A 212 5.56 -11.38 1.35
N GLN A 213 5.62 -10.40 2.25
CA GLN A 213 6.60 -10.40 3.34
C GLN A 213 6.30 -11.54 4.35
N PRO A 214 7.29 -11.97 5.14
CA PRO A 214 7.08 -13.01 6.15
C PRO A 214 5.92 -12.69 7.11
N LEU A 215 5.12 -13.71 7.42
CA LEU A 215 3.97 -13.55 8.31
C LEU A 215 4.42 -13.50 9.77
N SER A 216 3.81 -12.61 10.56
CA SER A 216 4.08 -12.54 11.99
C SER A 216 3.46 -13.74 12.73
N ASN A 217 4.15 -14.23 13.76
CA ASN A 217 3.61 -15.29 14.60
C ASN A 217 2.28 -14.89 15.26
N GLN A 218 2.19 -13.62 15.68
CA GLN A 218 1.00 -13.09 16.34
C GLN A 218 -0.22 -13.15 15.42
N LEU A 219 -0.09 -12.74 14.15
CA LEU A 219 -1.20 -12.83 13.19
C LEU A 219 -1.73 -14.26 13.10
N VAL A 220 -0.83 -15.24 12.98
CA VAL A 220 -1.23 -16.64 12.81
C VAL A 220 -1.98 -17.15 14.05
N ILE A 221 -1.54 -16.80 15.27
CA ILE A 221 -2.26 -17.11 16.51
C ILE A 221 -3.64 -16.45 16.51
N ASP A 222 -3.71 -15.17 16.16
CA ASP A 222 -4.95 -14.41 16.21
C ASP A 222 -6.01 -14.95 15.25
N ILE A 223 -5.60 -15.28 14.01
CA ILE A 223 -6.49 -15.87 13.01
C ILE A 223 -6.89 -17.29 13.43
N ALA A 224 -5.94 -18.10 13.89
CA ALA A 224 -6.20 -19.44 14.40
C ALA A 224 -7.27 -19.43 15.51
N THR A 225 -7.09 -18.55 16.48
CA THR A 225 -7.98 -18.42 17.63
C THR A 225 -9.38 -18.01 17.19
N GLN A 226 -9.50 -17.01 16.33
CA GLN A 226 -10.79 -16.52 15.83
C GLN A 226 -11.52 -17.57 14.97
N LEU A 227 -10.81 -18.29 14.10
CA LEU A 227 -11.42 -19.34 13.28
C LEU A 227 -11.85 -20.55 14.12
N SER A 228 -11.04 -20.96 15.11
CA SER A 228 -11.40 -22.03 16.06
C SER A 228 -12.68 -21.69 16.84
N GLN A 229 -12.80 -20.44 17.31
CA GLN A 229 -14.01 -19.97 18.00
C GLN A 229 -15.24 -19.91 17.09
N LYS A 230 -15.09 -19.55 15.81
CA LYS A 230 -16.20 -19.56 14.84
C LYS A 230 -16.66 -20.98 14.50
N GLY A 231 -15.77 -21.97 14.53
CA GLY A 231 -16.10 -23.35 14.17
C GLY A 231 -16.35 -23.58 12.68
N ASP A 232 -15.92 -22.66 11.80
CA ASP A 232 -16.10 -22.77 10.36
C ASP A 232 -14.98 -23.60 9.71
N ILE A 233 -15.31 -24.84 9.37
CA ILE A 233 -14.35 -25.81 8.82
C ILE A 233 -13.77 -25.33 7.49
N GLN A 234 -14.57 -24.70 6.62
CA GLN A 234 -14.11 -24.27 5.29
C GLN A 234 -13.08 -23.14 5.41
N LEU A 235 -13.30 -22.17 6.30
CA LEU A 235 -12.35 -21.10 6.53
C LEU A 235 -11.06 -21.60 7.20
N ILE A 236 -11.18 -22.59 8.09
CA ILE A 236 -9.99 -23.23 8.67
C ILE A 236 -9.20 -23.99 7.60
N GLU A 237 -9.86 -24.66 6.66
CA GLU A 237 -9.20 -25.31 5.52
C GLU A 237 -8.47 -24.30 4.62
N LYS A 238 -9.12 -23.18 4.27
CA LYS A 238 -8.47 -22.09 3.51
C LYS A 238 -7.22 -21.57 4.24
N PHE A 239 -7.34 -21.31 5.55
CA PHE A 239 -6.20 -20.88 6.35
C PHE A 239 -5.07 -21.92 6.39
N SER A 240 -5.41 -23.20 6.49
CA SER A 240 -4.44 -24.31 6.46
C SER A 240 -3.65 -24.33 5.16
N GLN A 241 -4.32 -24.16 4.01
CA GLN A 241 -3.67 -24.09 2.70
C GLN A 241 -2.68 -22.91 2.63
N ILE A 242 -3.09 -21.73 3.10
CA ILE A 242 -2.20 -20.55 3.17
C ILE A 242 -0.94 -20.85 3.99
N LEU A 243 -1.06 -21.53 5.13
CA LEU A 243 0.09 -21.88 5.96
C LEU A 243 1.02 -22.91 5.30
N VAL A 244 0.48 -23.93 4.63
CA VAL A 244 1.28 -24.94 3.90
C VAL A 244 2.09 -24.28 2.80
N VAL A 245 1.42 -23.56 1.91
CA VAL A 245 2.06 -22.90 0.77
C VAL A 245 3.03 -21.82 1.27
N GLY A 246 2.66 -21.09 2.34
CA GLY A 246 3.52 -20.12 3.00
C GLY A 246 4.79 -20.73 3.59
N ALA A 247 4.70 -21.91 4.19
CA ALA A 247 5.86 -22.63 4.71
C ALA A 247 6.78 -23.12 3.59
N GLN A 248 6.23 -23.75 2.54
CA GLN A 248 6.98 -24.18 1.36
C GLN A 248 7.74 -23.02 0.70
N ASN A 249 7.18 -21.81 0.76
CA ASN A 249 7.76 -20.61 0.16
C ASN A 249 8.49 -19.70 1.16
N SER A 250 8.84 -20.22 2.35
CA SER A 250 9.63 -19.51 3.37
C SER A 250 8.98 -18.27 4.01
N LEU A 251 7.68 -18.06 3.84
CA LEU A 251 6.94 -16.98 4.51
C LEU A 251 6.62 -17.28 5.98
N CYS A 252 6.59 -18.57 6.34
CA CYS A 252 6.19 -19.06 7.66
C CYS A 252 7.32 -19.81 8.40
N ASN A 253 8.60 -19.62 8.01
CA ASN A 253 9.71 -20.43 8.54
C ASN A 253 9.88 -20.33 10.07
N THR A 254 9.61 -19.18 10.67
CA THR A 254 9.60 -18.98 12.13
C THR A 254 8.48 -19.76 12.83
N LEU A 255 7.33 -19.92 12.18
CA LEU A 255 6.18 -20.68 12.69
C LEU A 255 6.46 -22.18 12.71
N VAL A 256 7.07 -22.70 11.65
CA VAL A 256 7.38 -24.14 11.50
C VAL A 256 8.54 -24.59 12.39
N ASN A 257 9.38 -23.69 12.89
CA ASN A 257 10.52 -24.03 13.74
C ASN A 257 10.25 -23.85 15.25
N SER A 258 9.15 -23.17 15.65
CA SER A 258 8.81 -22.96 17.06
C SER A 258 7.93 -24.07 17.64
N ASN A 259 8.46 -24.86 18.58
CA ASN A 259 7.69 -25.90 19.29
C ASN A 259 6.53 -25.31 20.11
N GLN A 260 6.72 -24.13 20.71
CA GLN A 260 5.67 -23.45 21.44
C GLN A 260 4.50 -23.10 20.52
N MET A 261 4.78 -22.51 19.36
CA MET A 261 3.76 -22.14 18.38
C MET A 261 3.00 -23.36 17.84
N LYS A 262 3.71 -24.46 17.59
CA LYS A 262 3.10 -25.74 17.21
C LYS A 262 2.14 -26.24 18.27
N ASN A 263 2.55 -26.26 19.53
CA ASN A 263 1.70 -26.72 20.62
C ASN A 263 0.47 -25.83 20.79
N THR A 264 0.61 -24.51 20.61
CA THR A 264 -0.52 -23.57 20.59
C THR A 264 -1.49 -23.90 19.45
N LEU A 265 -1.01 -24.04 18.21
CA LEU A 265 -1.87 -24.40 17.08
C LEU A 265 -2.50 -25.79 17.25
N LYS A 266 -1.76 -26.76 17.82
CA LYS A 266 -2.29 -28.09 18.15
C LYS A 266 -3.41 -28.03 19.17
N SER A 267 -3.28 -27.19 20.19
CA SER A 267 -4.33 -27.00 21.19
C SER A 267 -5.58 -26.32 20.62
N LEU A 268 -5.42 -25.40 19.66
CA LEU A 268 -6.52 -24.67 19.04
C LEU A 268 -7.27 -25.49 17.98
N PHE A 269 -6.63 -26.51 17.39
CA PHE A 269 -7.15 -27.26 16.25
C PHE A 269 -6.92 -28.77 16.33
N ALA A 270 -7.18 -29.38 17.49
CA ALA A 270 -6.79 -30.77 17.83
C ALA A 270 -7.10 -31.86 16.78
N ASN A 271 -8.06 -31.65 15.88
CA ASN A 271 -8.48 -32.61 14.83
C ASN A 271 -8.36 -32.09 13.39
N ASN A 272 -7.62 -31.00 13.12
CA ASN A 272 -7.73 -30.28 11.84
C ASN A 272 -6.59 -30.56 10.84
N ALA A 273 -6.92 -30.40 9.55
CA ALA A 273 -6.00 -30.38 8.41
C ALA A 273 -4.78 -29.48 8.63
N LEU A 274 -4.92 -28.39 9.41
CA LEU A 274 -3.84 -27.48 9.78
C LEU A 274 -2.69 -28.15 10.55
N ILE A 275 -2.99 -29.08 11.46
CA ILE A 275 -1.97 -29.84 12.20
C ILE A 275 -1.28 -30.84 11.27
N ASN A 276 -2.06 -31.58 10.48
CA ASN A 276 -1.53 -32.54 9.51
C ASN A 276 -0.62 -31.85 8.48
N ALA A 277 -1.02 -30.66 8.02
CA ALA A 277 -0.25 -29.77 7.16
C ALA A 277 1.09 -29.33 7.77
N ILE A 278 1.11 -28.99 9.06
CA ILE A 278 2.32 -28.56 9.76
C ILE A 278 3.25 -29.75 10.04
N ASP A 279 2.68 -30.91 10.40
CA ASP A 279 3.44 -32.12 10.69
C ASP A 279 4.02 -32.74 9.39
N SER A 280 3.33 -32.63 8.24
CA SER A 280 3.82 -33.14 6.93
C SER A 280 5.00 -32.34 6.35
N LEU A 281 5.16 -31.06 6.71
CA LEU A 281 6.31 -30.25 6.30
C LEU A 281 7.65 -30.72 6.92
N LYS A 282 7.61 -31.57 7.95
CA LYS A 282 8.83 -32.18 8.55
C LYS A 282 9.31 -33.43 7.82
N SER A 283 8.45 -34.11 7.07
CA SER A 283 8.79 -35.38 6.40
C SER A 283 9.65 -35.20 5.14
N GLU A 284 9.87 -33.97 4.67
CA GLU A 284 10.67 -33.66 3.48
C GLU A 284 12.11 -33.22 3.79
N LYS A 285 12.70 -33.69 4.89
CA LYS A 285 14.14 -33.52 5.17
C LYS A 285 14.95 -34.78 4.85
#